data_AF-A0A4V1IQS7-F1
#
_entry.id   AF-A0A4V1IQS7-F1
#
_cell.length_a   1.000
_cell.length_b   1.000
_cell.length_c   1.000
_cell.angle_alpha   90.00
_cell.angle_beta   90.00
_cell.angle_gamma   90.00
#
_symmetry.space_group_name_H-M   'P 1'
#
loop_
_entity.id
_entity.type
_entity.pdbx_description
1 polymer ?
#
loop_
_entity_poly.entity_id
_entity_poly.type
_entity_poly.pdbx_seq_one_letter_code
_entity_poly.pdbx_strand_id
1 'polypeptide(L)'
;MFCRPTVAGISGDANGAYSVAVSGGYEDDVDLGEAFTFTGSGGRDLKGTPGNRKNLRTAPQSKDQTLEGVNKSLHRSFESGNPVRVIRGYKGQLGPETGYRYDGLYKIEKAWPETGLAGFLVWKFAFKRMAGQDPLPFDAPPLEDQVAEGSGKNDETARDGEFEE
;
A
#
# COMPACT_ATOMS: atom_id res chain seq x y z
N MET A 1 4.35 -6.13 23.40
CA MET A 1 4.55 -7.25 22.47
C MET A 1 3.72 -6.97 21.21
N PHE A 2 4.27 -6.20 20.26
CA PHE A 2 3.48 -5.32 19.38
C PHE A 2 3.35 -5.74 17.89
N CYS A 3 3.85 -6.90 17.47
CA CYS A 3 3.59 -7.44 16.13
C CYS A 3 3.69 -8.98 16.20
N ARG A 4 2.59 -9.69 15.94
CA ARG A 4 2.48 -11.14 16.18
C ARG A 4 2.87 -12.06 15.00
N PRO A 5 3.23 -11.57 13.80
CA PRO A 5 4.01 -12.36 12.85
C PRO A 5 5.50 -11.99 12.89
N THR A 6 6.39 -12.98 12.97
CA THR A 6 7.86 -12.78 12.93
C THR A 6 8.39 -12.40 11.53
N VAL A 7 7.55 -12.48 10.50
CA VAL A 7 7.92 -12.27 9.08
C VAL A 7 6.85 -11.53 8.26
N ALA A 8 5.57 -11.69 8.58
CA ALA A 8 4.50 -11.13 7.75
C ALA A 8 4.31 -9.62 8.01
N GLY A 9 4.15 -8.85 6.93
CA GLY A 9 3.93 -7.41 6.98
C GLY A 9 2.52 -7.00 7.43
N ILE A 10 1.59 -7.95 7.60
CA ILE A 10 0.19 -7.70 8.00
C ILE A 10 -0.16 -8.61 9.18
N SER A 11 -0.80 -8.05 10.19
CA SER A 11 -1.40 -8.79 11.31
C SER A 11 -2.89 -8.50 11.35
N GLY A 12 -3.71 -9.55 11.26
CA GLY A 12 -5.17 -9.44 11.23
C GLY A 12 -5.85 -10.79 11.34
N ASP A 13 -7.17 -10.77 11.50
CA ASP A 13 -8.02 -11.96 11.53
C ASP A 13 -9.35 -11.74 10.80
N ALA A 14 -10.38 -12.53 11.14
CA ALA A 14 -11.70 -12.44 10.53
C ALA A 14 -12.44 -11.12 10.80
N ASN A 15 -12.03 -10.33 11.81
CA ASN A 15 -12.64 -9.05 12.18
C ASN A 15 -11.97 -7.86 11.51
N GLY A 16 -10.74 -8.02 11.02
CA GLY A 16 -9.99 -6.97 10.33
C GLY A 16 -8.49 -7.06 10.56
N ALA A 17 -7.78 -6.13 9.95
CA ALA A 17 -6.36 -5.90 10.18
C ALA A 17 -6.14 -5.03 11.42
N TYR A 18 -5.17 -5.45 12.23
CA TYR A 18 -4.76 -4.79 13.47
C TYR A 18 -3.53 -3.91 13.28
N SER A 19 -2.57 -4.38 12.48
CA SER A 19 -1.33 -3.66 12.22
C SER A 19 -0.68 -4.06 10.91
N VAL A 20 0.07 -3.12 10.33
CA VAL A 20 0.94 -3.34 9.17
C VAL A 20 2.37 -2.88 9.48
N ALA A 21 3.34 -3.57 8.89
CA ALA A 21 4.75 -3.23 8.94
C ALA A 21 5.25 -2.84 7.54
N VAL A 22 5.60 -1.58 7.36
CA VAL A 22 6.14 -1.01 6.12
C VAL A 22 7.66 -1.11 6.18
N SER A 23 8.27 -1.96 5.37
CA SER A 23 9.72 -2.23 5.43
C SER A 23 10.38 -2.31 4.05
N GLY A 24 9.77 -1.71 3.01
CA GLY A 24 10.35 -1.65 1.66
C GLY A 24 10.42 -3.01 0.95
N GLY A 25 9.43 -3.88 1.18
CA GLY A 25 9.42 -5.24 0.64
C GLY A 25 8.74 -5.39 -0.73
N TYR A 26 8.11 -4.31 -1.22
CA TYR A 26 7.38 -4.24 -2.47
C TYR A 26 7.77 -2.97 -3.20
N GLU A 27 8.03 -3.11 -4.50
CA GLU A 27 8.43 -2.02 -5.39
C GLU A 27 7.29 -1.05 -5.68
N ASP A 28 6.03 -1.53 -5.59
CA ASP A 28 4.83 -0.73 -5.83
C ASP A 28 4.39 0.13 -4.63
N ASP A 29 5.08 0.03 -3.48
CA ASP A 29 4.75 0.79 -2.27
C ASP A 29 5.21 2.26 -2.40
N VAL A 30 4.30 3.20 -2.15
CA VAL A 30 4.58 4.65 -2.14
C VAL A 30 4.29 5.19 -0.75
N ASP A 31 5.26 5.82 -0.09
CA ASP A 31 5.12 6.34 1.27
C ASP A 31 5.32 7.86 1.30
N LEU A 32 4.24 8.60 1.58
CA LEU A 32 4.23 10.06 1.75
C LEU A 32 4.10 10.46 3.24
N GLY A 33 4.29 9.51 4.16
CA GLY A 33 4.20 9.76 5.59
C GLY A 33 2.76 9.73 6.09
N GLU A 34 2.00 10.80 5.86
CA GLU A 34 0.60 10.90 6.26
C GLU A 34 -0.32 10.02 5.43
N ALA A 35 0.06 9.77 4.17
CA ALA A 35 -0.61 8.81 3.31
C ALA A 35 0.42 7.87 2.70
N PHE A 36 0.01 6.63 2.45
CA PHE A 36 0.84 5.67 1.72
C PHE A 36 -0.01 4.62 1.03
N THR A 37 0.53 4.05 -0.04
CA THR A 37 -0.05 2.89 -0.71
C THR A 37 0.72 1.65 -0.31
N PHE A 38 -0.01 0.62 0.10
CA PHE A 38 0.53 -0.64 0.60
C PHE A 38 0.07 -1.79 -0.28
N THR A 39 1.02 -2.62 -0.68
CA THR A 39 0.76 -3.80 -1.49
C THR A 39 0.45 -5.01 -0.61
N GLY A 40 -0.61 -5.73 -0.97
CA GLY A 40 -1.04 -6.95 -0.32
C GLY A 40 0.05 -8.03 -0.29
N SER A 41 -0.10 -8.98 0.61
CA SER A 41 0.81 -10.12 0.71
C SER A 41 0.46 -11.23 -0.28
N GLY A 42 1.42 -12.13 -0.55
CA GLY A 42 1.22 -13.27 -1.46
C GLY A 42 1.67 -13.00 -2.89
N GLY A 43 1.26 -13.89 -3.80
CA GLY A 43 1.68 -13.92 -5.22
C GLY A 43 3.11 -14.41 -5.46
N ARG A 44 3.81 -14.86 -4.41
CA ARG A 44 5.23 -15.24 -4.44
C ARG A 44 5.38 -16.74 -4.22
N ASP A 45 6.15 -17.43 -5.06
CA ASP A 45 6.56 -18.80 -4.79
C ASP A 45 7.73 -18.79 -3.80
N LEU A 46 7.42 -19.04 -2.53
CA LEU A 46 8.40 -19.11 -1.44
C LEU A 46 9.05 -20.50 -1.34
N LYS A 47 8.73 -21.43 -2.25
CA LYS A 47 9.42 -22.73 -2.32
C LYS A 47 10.80 -22.52 -2.93
N GLY A 48 11.84 -22.67 -2.11
CA GLY A 48 13.22 -22.76 -2.62
C GLY A 48 13.32 -23.88 -3.66
N THR A 49 14.02 -23.63 -4.77
CA THR A 49 14.27 -24.65 -5.79
C THR A 49 15.14 -25.78 -5.22
N PRO A 50 15.08 -27.01 -5.79
CA PRO A 50 15.84 -28.16 -5.28
C PRO A 50 17.36 -27.94 -5.18
N GLY A 51 17.91 -27.00 -5.97
CA GLY A 51 19.33 -26.60 -5.93
C GLY A 51 19.65 -25.39 -5.03
N ASN A 52 18.64 -24.69 -4.50
CA ASN A 52 18.82 -23.54 -3.62
C ASN A 52 17.66 -23.47 -2.62
N ARG A 53 17.72 -24.31 -1.57
CA ARG A 53 16.75 -24.37 -0.45
C ARG A 53 16.81 -23.12 0.45
N LYS A 54 16.99 -21.93 -0.10
CA LYS A 54 16.78 -20.70 0.67
C LYS A 54 15.29 -20.58 0.88
N ASN A 55 14.88 -20.62 2.15
CA ASN A 55 13.59 -20.09 2.59
C ASN A 55 13.57 -18.60 2.22
N LEU A 56 13.16 -18.30 0.98
CA LEU A 56 13.05 -16.94 0.50
C LEU A 56 11.91 -16.31 1.31
N ARG A 57 12.26 -15.39 2.21
CA ARG A 57 11.27 -14.57 2.96
C ARG A 57 10.65 -13.49 2.05
N THR A 58 11.32 -13.21 0.94
CA THR A 58 10.94 -12.29 -0.12
C THR A 58 11.36 -12.91 -1.45
N ALA A 59 10.45 -12.99 -2.41
CA ALA A 59 10.70 -13.40 -3.78
C ALA A 59 9.96 -12.46 -4.72
N PRO A 60 10.35 -12.34 -6.00
CA PRO A 60 9.57 -11.62 -6.99
C PRO A 60 8.14 -12.19 -7.10
N GLN A 61 7.19 -11.37 -7.54
CA GLN A 61 5.85 -11.86 -7.84
C GLN A 61 5.90 -12.90 -8.97
N SER A 62 5.09 -13.94 -8.83
CA SER A 62 5.07 -15.12 -9.70
C SER A 62 3.66 -15.60 -10.04
N LYS A 63 2.64 -15.08 -9.34
CA LYS A 63 1.22 -15.40 -9.48
C LYS A 63 0.38 -14.22 -9.03
N ASP A 64 -0.86 -14.18 -9.53
CA ASP A 64 -1.86 -13.20 -9.10
C ASP A 64 -2.18 -13.33 -7.61
N GLN A 65 -2.30 -12.19 -6.95
CA GLN A 65 -2.74 -12.11 -5.57
C GLN A 65 -4.25 -12.29 -5.46
N THR A 66 -4.68 -12.99 -4.41
CA THR A 66 -6.09 -13.16 -4.06
C THR A 66 -6.45 -12.33 -2.83
N LEU A 67 -7.73 -11.96 -2.72
CA LEU A 67 -8.28 -11.28 -1.55
C LEU A 67 -8.63 -12.29 -0.44
N GLU A 68 -7.61 -13.03 0.01
CA GLU A 68 -7.75 -14.10 0.99
C GLU A 68 -6.82 -13.87 2.18
N GLY A 69 -7.04 -14.62 3.27
CA GLY A 69 -6.22 -14.55 4.48
C GLY A 69 -6.03 -13.12 5.01
N VAL A 70 -4.78 -12.67 5.10
CA VAL A 70 -4.44 -11.35 5.63
C VAL A 70 -4.84 -10.19 4.68
N ASN A 71 -4.90 -10.42 3.36
CA ASN A 71 -5.39 -9.39 2.42
C ASN A 71 -6.89 -9.15 2.65
N LYS A 72 -7.65 -10.22 2.92
CA LYS A 72 -9.05 -10.11 3.32
C LYS A 72 -9.23 -9.35 4.63
N SER A 73 -8.31 -9.52 5.58
CA SER A 73 -8.36 -8.75 6.84
C SER A 73 -8.17 -7.25 6.62
N LEU A 74 -7.29 -6.84 5.68
CA LEU A 74 -7.15 -5.44 5.27
C LEU A 74 -8.42 -4.92 4.60
N HIS A 75 -8.97 -5.69 3.67
CA HIS A 75 -10.22 -5.31 3.00
C HIS A 75 -11.38 -5.12 3.98
N ARG A 76 -11.47 -5.97 5.01
CA ARG A 76 -12.45 -5.80 6.09
C ARG A 76 -12.21 -4.53 6.90
N SER A 77 -10.96 -4.18 7.20
CA SER A 77 -10.64 -2.90 7.86
C SER A 77 -11.00 -1.69 7.00
N PHE A 78 -10.88 -1.81 5.67
CA PHE A 78 -11.40 -0.82 4.74
C PHE A 78 -12.93 -0.69 4.83
N GLU A 79 -13.67 -1.81 4.74
CA GLU A 79 -15.14 -1.80 4.81
C GLU A 79 -15.67 -1.28 6.16
N SER A 80 -15.01 -1.64 7.25
CA SER A 80 -15.42 -1.25 8.61
C SER A 80 -14.88 0.11 9.06
N GLY A 81 -13.90 0.68 8.35
CA GLY A 81 -13.20 1.89 8.76
C GLY A 81 -12.35 1.73 10.03
N ASN A 82 -12.02 0.49 10.40
CA ASN A 82 -11.26 0.18 11.60
C ASN A 82 -9.83 0.73 11.50
N PRO A 83 -9.31 1.38 12.56
CA PRO A 83 -7.98 1.93 12.56
C PRO A 83 -6.92 0.82 12.59
N VAL A 84 -5.89 0.97 11.78
CA VAL A 84 -4.78 0.04 11.64
C VAL A 84 -3.50 0.71 12.15
N ARG A 85 -2.76 0.01 13.01
CA ARG A 85 -1.46 0.50 13.50
C ARG A 85 -0.40 0.37 12.42
N VAL A 86 0.38 1.43 12.20
CA VAL A 86 1.46 1.43 11.21
C VAL A 86 2.81 1.43 11.90
N ILE A 87 3.65 0.46 11.54
CA ILE A 87 5.02 0.33 12.01
C ILE A 87 5.95 0.49 10.79
N ARG A 88 6.85 1.47 10.80
CA ARG A 88 7.86 1.63 9.76
C ARG A 88 9.18 0.98 10.20
N GLY A 89 9.73 0.11 9.37
CA GLY A 89 11.03 -0.52 9.57
C GLY A 89 12.14 0.25 8.86
N TYR A 90 13.39 0.07 9.29
CA TYR A 90 14.56 0.79 8.76
C TYR A 90 14.84 0.63 7.26
N LYS A 91 14.22 -0.35 6.61
CA LYS A 91 14.29 -0.59 5.16
C LYS A 91 13.20 0.14 4.37
N GLY A 92 12.23 0.77 5.04
CA GLY A 92 11.20 1.57 4.40
C GLY A 92 11.70 2.95 4.02
N GLN A 93 11.07 3.59 3.03
CA GLN A 93 11.46 4.90 2.51
C GLN A 93 11.50 5.98 3.60
N LEU A 94 10.51 5.99 4.49
CA LEU A 94 10.42 6.92 5.64
C LEU A 94 10.65 6.21 6.98
N GLY A 95 11.40 5.10 6.95
CA GLY A 95 11.76 4.32 8.14
C GLY A 95 12.75 5.02 9.07
N PRO A 96 12.89 4.54 10.32
CA PRO A 96 13.97 4.98 11.22
C PRO A 96 15.35 4.50 10.71
N GLU A 97 16.45 5.11 11.18
CA GLU A 97 17.80 4.65 10.83
C GLU A 97 18.07 3.18 11.24
N THR A 98 17.49 2.76 12.37
CA THR A 98 17.62 1.39 12.87
C THR A 98 16.29 0.89 13.47
N GLY A 99 16.07 -0.43 13.37
CA GLY A 99 14.93 -1.09 14.01
C GLY A 99 13.57 -0.79 13.37
N TYR A 100 12.57 -0.56 14.23
CA TYR A 100 11.17 -0.34 13.87
C TYR A 100 10.60 0.81 14.70
N ARG A 101 9.80 1.68 14.07
CA ARG A 101 9.13 2.83 14.70
C ARG A 101 7.63 2.73 14.50
N TYR A 102 6.87 3.05 15.54
CA TYR A 102 5.42 3.15 15.46
C TYR A 102 5.03 4.59 15.07
N ASP A 103 4.25 4.72 13.99
CA ASP A 103 3.94 6.02 13.39
C ASP A 103 2.46 6.42 13.54
N GLY A 104 1.69 5.63 14.30
CA GLY A 104 0.33 5.94 14.69
C GLY A 104 -0.74 5.04 14.07
N LEU A 105 -1.96 5.51 14.13
CA LEU A 105 -3.17 4.90 13.59
C LEU A 105 -3.52 5.52 12.24
N TYR A 106 -3.84 4.63 11.30
CA TYR A 106 -4.23 4.96 9.94
C TYR A 106 -5.55 4.28 9.61
N LYS A 107 -6.31 4.84 8.66
CA LYS A 107 -7.47 4.21 8.05
C LYS A 107 -7.17 3.88 6.61
N ILE A 108 -7.82 2.84 6.09
CA ILE A 108 -7.73 2.49 4.68
C ILE A 108 -8.84 3.27 3.97
N GLU A 109 -8.48 4.16 3.04
CA GLU A 109 -9.43 4.98 2.28
C GLU A 109 -9.88 4.32 0.98
N LYS A 110 -9.02 3.49 0.37
CA LYS A 110 -9.31 2.79 -0.89
C LYS A 110 -8.62 1.43 -0.92
N ALA A 111 -9.25 0.45 -1.57
CA ALA A 111 -8.69 -0.85 -1.87
C ALA A 111 -9.04 -1.23 -3.33
N TRP A 112 -8.05 -1.59 -4.14
CA TRP A 112 -8.27 -1.97 -5.54
C TRP A 112 -7.23 -2.99 -6.02
N PRO A 113 -7.59 -3.85 -6.99
CA PRO A 113 -6.63 -4.69 -7.68
C PRO A 113 -5.97 -3.89 -8.83
N GLU A 114 -4.68 -4.11 -9.06
CA GLU A 114 -3.91 -3.48 -10.15
C GLU A 114 -2.87 -4.48 -10.68
N THR A 115 -2.49 -4.36 -11.95
CA THR A 115 -1.37 -5.14 -12.48
C THR A 115 -0.06 -4.53 -11.98
N GLY A 116 0.67 -5.25 -11.12
CA GLY A 116 1.95 -4.79 -10.58
C GLY A 116 3.06 -4.80 -11.64
N LEU A 117 4.23 -4.25 -11.30
CA LEU A 117 5.37 -4.13 -12.23
C LEU A 117 5.84 -5.48 -12.82
N ALA A 118 5.64 -6.57 -12.09
CA ALA A 118 5.94 -7.93 -12.53
C ALA A 118 4.90 -8.55 -13.49
N GLY A 119 3.83 -7.82 -13.86
CA GLY A 119 2.78 -8.29 -14.77
C GLY A 119 1.70 -9.17 -14.14
N PHE A 120 1.69 -9.30 -12.82
CA PHE A 120 0.69 -10.05 -12.05
C PHE A 120 -0.28 -9.13 -11.31
N LEU A 121 -1.50 -9.61 -11.06
CA LEU A 121 -2.47 -8.88 -10.26
C LEU A 121 -1.98 -8.75 -8.82
N VAL A 122 -1.94 -7.53 -8.30
CA VAL A 122 -1.65 -7.21 -6.89
C VAL A 122 -2.80 -6.41 -6.29
N TRP A 123 -3.04 -6.58 -4.99
CA TRP A 123 -4.02 -5.77 -4.28
C TRP A 123 -3.32 -4.58 -3.63
N LYS A 124 -3.77 -3.36 -3.94
CA LYS A 124 -3.27 -2.12 -3.33
C LYS A 124 -4.28 -1.55 -2.34
N PHE A 125 -3.76 -1.00 -1.26
CA PHE A 125 -4.53 -0.37 -0.18
C PHE A 125 -3.96 1.02 0.10
N ALA A 126 -4.79 2.06 -0.04
CA ALA A 126 -4.40 3.42 0.31
C ALA A 126 -4.71 3.70 1.78
N PHE A 127 -3.68 4.02 2.55
CA PHE A 127 -3.76 4.39 3.95
C PHE A 127 -3.68 5.90 4.12
N LYS A 128 -4.43 6.43 5.08
CA LYS A 128 -4.34 7.82 5.55
C LYS A 128 -4.30 7.89 7.06
N ARG A 129 -3.41 8.74 7.59
CA ARG A 129 -3.20 8.93 9.01
C ARG A 129 -4.42 9.59 9.64
N MET A 130 -4.80 9.12 10.83
CA MET A 130 -5.87 9.76 11.60
C MET A 130 -5.38 11.07 12.23
N ALA A 131 -6.24 12.08 12.22
CA ALA A 131 -6.01 13.35 12.91
C ALA A 131 -5.99 13.18 14.44
N GLY A 132 -5.42 14.15 15.15
CA GLY A 132 -5.37 14.18 16.62
C GLY A 132 -4.28 13.29 17.24
N GLN A 133 -3.26 12.93 16.46
CA GLN A 133 -2.06 12.24 16.93
C GLN A 133 -0.86 13.17 16.86
N ASP A 134 0.18 12.89 17.66
CA ASP A 134 1.45 13.63 17.60
C ASP A 134 1.99 13.70 16.17
N PRO A 135 2.69 14.78 15.78
CA PRO A 135 3.26 14.91 14.45
C PRO A 135 4.22 13.75 14.14
N LEU A 136 4.34 13.41 12.86
CA LEU A 136 5.36 12.47 12.42
C LEU A 136 6.76 13.05 12.69
N PRO A 137 7.77 12.21 12.98
CA PRO A 137 9.12 12.67 13.35
C PRO A 137 9.94 13.17 12.15
N PHE A 138 9.30 13.40 11.00
CA PHE A 138 9.90 13.86 9.75
C PHE A 138 8.90 14.78 9.05
N ASP A 139 9.43 15.73 8.28
CA ASP A 139 8.63 16.67 7.49
C ASP A 139 7.97 15.90 6.33
N ALA A 140 6.76 15.39 6.56
CA ALA A 140 5.95 14.85 5.48
C ALA A 140 5.53 16.01 4.56
N PRO A 141 5.65 15.88 3.23
CA PRO A 141 5.16 16.90 2.33
C PRO A 141 3.65 17.10 2.54
N PRO A 142 3.14 18.35 2.56
CA PRO A 142 1.72 18.61 2.73
C PRO A 142 0.87 17.88 1.67
N LEU A 143 -0.26 17.33 2.10
CA LEU A 143 -1.18 16.56 1.24
C LEU A 143 -1.79 17.37 0.08
N GLU A 144 -1.64 18.70 0.09
CA GLU A 144 -2.35 19.63 -0.80
C GLU A 144 -1.69 19.81 -2.18
N ASP A 145 -0.42 19.43 -2.33
CA ASP A 145 0.38 19.80 -3.52
C ASP A 145 0.31 18.80 -4.70
N GLN A 146 -0.50 17.73 -4.65
CA GLN A 146 -0.48 16.68 -5.68
C GLN A 146 -1.80 16.47 -6.47
N VAL A 147 -2.72 17.45 -6.47
CA VAL A 147 -3.95 17.37 -7.29
C VAL A 147 -3.93 18.25 -8.54
N ALA A 148 -2.82 18.91 -8.86
CA ALA A 148 -2.80 19.94 -9.89
C ALA A 148 -1.72 19.73 -10.96
N GLU A 149 -1.59 18.54 -11.54
CA GLU A 149 -0.86 18.35 -12.80
C GLU A 149 -1.45 17.18 -13.60
N GLY A 150 -2.59 17.44 -14.26
CA GLY A 150 -3.27 16.37 -15.01
C GLY A 150 -4.55 16.73 -15.74
N SER A 151 -4.72 17.97 -16.23
CA SER A 151 -5.74 18.27 -17.26
C SER A 151 -5.45 19.61 -17.96
N GLY A 152 -4.35 19.65 -18.69
CA GLY A 152 -4.12 20.68 -19.70
C GLY A 152 -5.06 20.46 -20.90
N LYS A 153 -6.00 21.40 -21.05
CA LYS A 153 -6.57 21.97 -22.29
C LYS A 153 -6.72 21.05 -23.50
N ASN A 154 -7.97 20.86 -23.95
CA ASN A 154 -8.29 20.98 -25.37
C ASN A 154 -9.50 21.90 -25.53
N ASP A 155 -9.31 22.83 -26.46
CA ASP A 155 -10.07 24.04 -26.74
C ASP A 155 -11.38 23.74 -27.49
N GLU A 156 -12.37 24.59 -27.27
CA GLU A 156 -13.63 24.60 -28.01
C GLU A 156 -13.40 24.87 -29.50
N THR A 157 -14.04 24.11 -30.38
CA THR A 157 -14.47 24.64 -31.68
C THR A 157 -15.71 23.89 -32.16
N ALA A 158 -16.87 24.41 -31.77
CA ALA A 158 -18.14 24.16 -32.45
C ALA A 158 -18.53 25.45 -33.17
N ARG A 159 -18.51 25.43 -34.51
CA ARG A 159 -19.30 26.34 -35.37
C ARG A 159 -19.61 25.64 -36.69
N ASP A 160 -20.83 25.14 -36.75
CA ASP A 160 -21.82 25.19 -37.83
C ASP A 160 -21.33 25.61 -39.24
N GLY A 161 -21.64 24.78 -40.22
CA GLY A 161 -21.53 25.07 -41.65
C GLY A 161 -22.34 24.07 -42.47
N GLU A 162 -23.56 24.46 -42.82
CA GLU A 162 -24.48 23.82 -43.78
C GLU A 162 -24.06 24.16 -45.24
N PHE A 163 -24.53 23.34 -46.20
CA PHE A 163 -24.69 23.55 -47.66
C PHE A 163 -23.71 22.97 -48.73
N GLU A 164 -24.32 22.14 -49.61
CA GLU A 164 -24.07 21.76 -51.03
C GLU A 164 -22.69 21.17 -51.44
N GLU A 165 -22.60 20.09 -52.24
CA GLU A 165 -23.33 19.69 -53.47
C GLU A 165 -23.64 18.18 -53.53
#